data_AF-A0A6N7YJW0-F1
#
_entry.id   AF-A0A6N7YJW0-F1
#
_cell.length_a   1.000
_cell.length_b   1.000
_cell.length_c   1.000
_cell.angle_alpha   90.00
_cell.angle_beta   90.00
_cell.angle_gamma   90.00
#
_symmetry.space_group_name_H-M   'P 1'
#
loop_
_entity.id
_entity.type
_entity.pdbx_description
1 polymer ?
#
loop_
_entity_poly.entity_id
_entity_poly.type
_entity_poly.pdbx_seq_one_letter_code
_entity_poly.pdbx_strand_id
1 'polypeptide(L)'
;MTELPQWPPDWVEEHALAAEQTIAATDDLALATALRADDRVLISVSWPGGRRYLYVDPVGAEAPRALRAGDEPQDAELRRQLDAMWSQALGLAKQLIDGDLQVGPDGPQPGKKRRWRR
;
A
#
# COMPACT_ATOMS: atom_id res chain seq x y z
N MET A 1 -5.20 12.60 22.74
CA MET A 1 -4.24 12.39 21.64
C MET A 1 -4.71 11.14 20.95
N THR A 2 -5.29 11.25 19.75
CA THR A 2 -5.73 10.08 19.00
C THR A 2 -4.48 9.43 18.43
N GLU A 3 -4.09 8.29 18.99
CA GLU A 3 -2.94 7.52 18.53
C GLU A 3 -3.20 7.13 17.07
N LEU A 4 -2.31 7.54 16.16
CA LEU A 4 -2.38 7.10 14.77
C LEU A 4 -2.16 5.58 14.75
N PRO A 5 -2.91 4.83 13.93
CA PRO A 5 -2.71 3.38 13.84
C PRO A 5 -1.25 3.07 13.46
N GLN A 6 -0.62 2.22 14.27
CA GLN A 6 0.81 1.90 14.18
C GLN A 6 1.18 1.27 12.84
N TRP A 7 2.36 1.66 12.34
CA TRP A 7 3.03 0.99 11.22
C TRP A 7 4.21 0.16 11.74
N PRO A 8 4.34 -1.11 11.32
CA PRO A 8 3.34 -1.90 10.61
C PRO A 8 2.21 -2.39 11.54
N PRO A 9 1.09 -2.89 10.98
CA PRO A 9 0.06 -3.53 11.79
C PRO A 9 0.57 -4.79 12.50
N ASP A 10 0.04 -5.13 13.68
CA ASP A 10 0.48 -6.28 14.49
C ASP A 10 0.39 -7.63 13.76
N TRP A 11 -0.56 -7.80 12.84
CA TRP A 11 -0.69 -9.01 12.01
C TRP A 11 0.32 -9.08 10.86
N VAL A 12 1.10 -8.02 10.63
CA VAL A 12 2.21 -7.96 9.68
C VAL A 12 3.56 -8.19 10.39
N GLU A 13 3.63 -8.02 11.71
CA GLU A 13 4.85 -8.15 12.52
C GLU A 13 5.52 -9.53 12.49
N GLU A 14 4.84 -10.57 12.01
CA GLU A 14 5.46 -11.90 11.84
C GLU A 14 6.62 -11.89 10.82
N HIS A 15 6.76 -10.84 10.00
CA HIS A 15 7.80 -10.72 9.00
C HIS A 15 8.42 -9.32 8.93
N ALA A 16 9.75 -9.26 8.80
CA ALA A 16 10.47 -8.00 8.61
C ALA A 16 9.97 -7.26 7.35
N LEU A 17 9.57 -6.00 7.53
CA LEU A 17 9.30 -5.07 6.44
C LEU A 17 10.56 -4.27 6.14
N ALA A 18 10.83 -4.08 4.85
CA ALA A 18 11.72 -3.05 4.38
C ALA A 18 11.20 -1.66 4.80
N ALA A 19 12.07 -0.65 4.72
CA ALA A 19 11.71 0.73 5.03
C ALA A 19 10.44 1.16 4.26
N GLU A 20 9.57 1.90 4.94
CA GLU A 20 8.40 2.54 4.34
C GLU A 20 8.87 3.52 3.26
N GLN A 21 8.32 3.39 2.06
CA GLN A 21 8.63 4.26 0.93
C GLN A 21 7.39 5.04 0.51
N THR A 22 7.44 6.35 0.70
CA THR A 22 6.39 7.26 0.30
C THR A 22 6.39 7.42 -1.23
N ILE A 23 5.25 7.10 -1.85
CA ILE A 23 5.04 7.21 -3.30
C ILE A 23 4.43 8.56 -3.66
N ALA A 24 3.48 9.02 -2.85
CA ALA A 24 2.85 10.32 -3.01
C ALA A 24 2.40 10.85 -1.65
N ALA A 25 2.45 12.16 -1.47
CA ALA A 25 1.94 12.81 -0.27
C ALA A 25 1.31 14.16 -0.62
N THR A 26 0.26 14.52 0.12
CA THR A 26 -0.31 15.85 0.23
C THR A 26 -0.17 16.31 1.69
N ASP A 27 -0.69 17.49 2.03
CA ASP A 27 -0.68 18.00 3.40
C ASP A 27 -1.36 17.04 4.41
N ASP A 28 -2.44 16.38 3.99
CA ASP A 28 -3.27 15.54 4.87
C ASP A 28 -3.24 14.04 4.51
N LEU A 29 -2.63 13.64 3.39
CA LEU A 29 -2.67 12.26 2.94
C LEU A 29 -1.30 11.77 2.50
N ALA A 30 -0.95 10.53 2.83
CA ALA A 30 0.26 9.91 2.33
C ALA A 30 0.01 8.47 1.83
N LEU A 31 0.42 8.22 0.60
CA LEU A 31 0.50 6.91 -0.04
C LEU A 31 1.93 6.38 0.08
N ALA A 32 2.05 5.22 0.69
CA ALA A 32 3.33 4.54 0.90
C ALA A 32 3.26 3.07 0.52
N THR A 33 4.43 2.47 0.32
CA THR A 33 4.60 1.04 0.09
C THR A 33 5.76 0.51 0.91
N ALA A 34 5.72 -0.77 1.28
CA ALA A 34 6.84 -1.49 1.84
C ALA A 34 6.85 -2.93 1.36
N LEU A 35 8.05 -3.44 1.08
CA LEU A 35 8.30 -4.84 0.75
C LEU A 35 8.47 -5.64 2.04
N ARG A 36 7.81 -6.79 2.16
CA ARG A 36 8.08 -7.76 3.23
C ARG A 36 9.15 -8.75 2.82
N ALA A 37 9.75 -9.38 3.82
CA ALA A 37 10.74 -10.45 3.65
C ALA A 37 10.24 -11.65 2.81
N ASP A 38 8.92 -11.87 2.71
CA ASP A 38 8.28 -12.91 1.90
C ASP A 38 7.89 -12.44 0.48
N ASP A 39 8.55 -11.39 -0.04
CA ASP A 39 8.30 -10.76 -1.36
C ASP A 39 6.90 -10.14 -1.54
N ARG A 40 6.11 -10.07 -0.47
CA ARG A 40 4.78 -9.48 -0.49
C ARG A 40 4.83 -7.99 -0.23
N VAL A 41 3.90 -7.25 -0.82
CA VAL A 41 3.91 -5.79 -0.78
C VAL A 41 2.76 -5.28 0.06
N LEU A 42 3.07 -4.41 1.01
CA LEU A 42 2.10 -3.65 1.79
C LEU A 42 2.02 -2.24 1.23
N ILE A 43 0.86 -1.88 0.67
CA ILE A 43 0.54 -0.52 0.26
C ILE A 43 -0.32 0.12 1.34
N SER A 44 -0.10 1.39 1.66
CA SER A 44 -0.97 2.10 2.59
C SER A 44 -1.27 3.52 2.17
N VAL A 45 -2.48 3.98 2.49
CA VAL A 45 -2.87 5.39 2.43
C VAL A 45 -3.21 5.82 3.85
N SER A 46 -2.56 6.88 4.35
CA SER A 46 -2.75 7.42 5.69
C SER A 46 -3.34 8.83 5.66
N TRP A 47 -4.13 9.19 6.67
CA TRP A 47 -4.76 10.50 6.86
C TRP A 47 -4.83 10.86 8.36
N PRO A 48 -5.17 12.12 8.72
CA PRO A 48 -5.45 12.49 10.10
C PRO A 48 -6.50 11.58 10.75
N GLY A 49 -6.04 10.72 11.66
CA GLY A 49 -6.93 9.82 12.42
C GLY A 49 -7.15 8.44 11.81
N GLY A 50 -6.50 8.08 10.70
CA GLY A 50 -6.64 6.73 10.16
C GLY A 50 -5.64 6.33 9.08
N ARG A 51 -5.67 5.04 8.74
CA ARG A 51 -4.84 4.44 7.69
C ARG A 51 -5.58 3.27 7.06
N ARG A 52 -5.46 3.15 5.73
CA ARG A 52 -5.96 2.03 4.94
C ARG A 52 -4.78 1.28 4.34
N TYR A 53 -4.85 -0.03 4.40
CA TYR A 53 -3.82 -0.96 3.98
C TYR A 53 -4.35 -1.83 2.85
N LEU A 54 -3.49 -2.12 1.89
CA LEU A 54 -3.70 -3.08 0.85
C LEU A 54 -2.50 -4.01 0.79
N TYR A 55 -2.75 -5.27 1.07
CA TYR A 55 -1.79 -6.33 0.99
C TYR A 55 -1.86 -6.99 -0.37
N VAL A 56 -0.70 -7.10 -1.02
CA VAL A 56 -0.59 -7.64 -2.38
C VAL A 56 0.48 -8.72 -2.38
N ASP A 57 0.11 -9.90 -2.87
CA ASP A 57 1.04 -10.96 -3.21
C ASP A 57 1.32 -10.91 -4.72
N PRO A 58 2.47 -10.36 -5.16
CA PRO A 58 2.81 -10.27 -6.58
C PRO A 58 3.15 -11.63 -7.21
N VAL A 59 3.40 -12.68 -6.41
CA VAL A 59 3.66 -14.03 -6.90
C VAL A 59 2.34 -14.79 -7.18
N GLY A 60 1.23 -14.32 -6.59
CA GLY A 60 -0.13 -14.80 -6.85
C GLY A 60 -0.53 -16.04 -6.05
N ALA A 61 0.15 -16.33 -4.94
CA ALA A 61 -0.24 -17.42 -4.05
C ALA A 61 -1.46 -17.06 -3.19
N GLU A 62 -1.67 -15.78 -2.89
CA GLU A 62 -2.85 -15.28 -2.16
C GLU A 62 -3.57 -14.13 -2.86
N ALA A 63 -4.89 -14.04 -2.63
CA ALA A 63 -5.69 -12.91 -3.07
C ALA A 63 -5.32 -11.63 -2.27
N PRO A 64 -5.42 -10.44 -2.89
CA PRO A 64 -5.19 -9.18 -2.19
C PRO A 64 -6.12 -9.00 -1.00
N ARG A 65 -5.61 -8.44 0.11
CA ARG A 65 -6.39 -8.19 1.34
C ARG A 65 -6.36 -6.71 1.68
N ALA A 66 -7.53 -6.11 1.91
CA ALA A 66 -7.64 -4.71 2.30
C ALA A 66 -8.07 -4.60 3.77
N LEU A 67 -7.40 -3.71 4.50
CA LEU A 67 -7.68 -3.44 5.91
C LEU A 67 -7.73 -1.95 6.16
N ARG A 68 -8.46 -1.54 7.19
CA ARG A 68 -8.55 -0.14 7.61
C ARG A 68 -8.46 -0.07 9.11
N ALA A 69 -7.73 0.94 9.58
CA ALA A 69 -7.62 1.28 10.97
C ALA A 69 -7.89 2.78 11.16
N GLY A 70 -8.53 3.12 12.28
CA GLY A 70 -8.90 4.50 12.61
C GLY A 70 -10.17 5.00 11.93
N ASP A 71 -10.48 6.26 12.22
CA ASP A 71 -11.74 6.91 11.88
C ASP A 71 -11.82 7.32 10.41
N GLU A 72 -13.05 7.49 9.93
CA GLU A 72 -13.28 8.04 8.60
C GLU A 72 -13.05 9.56 8.65
N PRO A 73 -12.37 10.15 7.66
CA PRO A 73 -12.26 11.59 7.59
C PRO A 73 -13.68 12.17 7.58
N GLN A 74 -13.97 13.20 8.39
CA GLN A 74 -15.30 13.83 8.40
C GLN A 74 -15.45 14.87 7.29
N ASP A 75 -14.32 15.41 6.83
CA ASP A 75 -14.26 16.39 5.75
C ASP A 75 -14.53 15.74 4.38
N ALA A 76 -15.44 16.32 3.60
CA ALA A 76 -15.87 15.79 2.32
C ALA A 76 -14.81 15.91 1.22
N GLU A 77 -13.96 16.93 1.28
CA GLU A 77 -12.86 17.10 0.34
C GLU A 77 -11.75 16.09 0.65
N LEU A 78 -11.41 15.92 1.92
CA LEU A 78 -10.45 14.90 2.37
C LEU A 78 -10.90 13.48 1.99
N ARG A 79 -12.20 13.17 2.07
CA ARG A 79 -12.76 11.90 1.58
C ARG A 79 -12.51 11.69 0.09
N ARG A 80 -12.75 12.72 -0.74
CA ARG A 80 -12.53 12.63 -2.20
C ARG A 80 -11.06 12.43 -2.52
N GLN A 81 -10.18 13.14 -1.84
CA GLN A 81 -8.74 12.98 -2.01
C GLN A 81 -8.27 11.60 -1.55
N LEU A 82 -8.83 11.08 -0.44
CA LEU A 82 -8.58 9.73 0.03
C LEU A 82 -9.03 8.69 -1.01
N ASP A 83 -10.21 8.83 -1.61
CA ASP A 83 -10.70 7.93 -2.66
C ASP A 83 -9.83 8.00 -3.93
N ALA A 84 -9.39 9.19 -4.32
CA ALA A 84 -8.48 9.37 -5.45
C ALA A 84 -7.12 8.70 -5.19
N MET A 85 -6.54 8.89 -4.01
CA MET A 85 -5.28 8.27 -3.62
C MET A 85 -5.42 6.76 -3.44
N TRP A 86 -6.57 6.29 -2.96
CA TRP A 86 -6.88 4.88 -2.89
C TRP A 86 -6.99 4.24 -4.27
N SER A 87 -7.56 4.96 -5.24
CA SER A 87 -7.58 4.52 -6.65
C SER A 87 -6.16 4.38 -7.22
N GLN A 88 -5.24 5.27 -6.85
CA GLN A 88 -3.82 5.14 -7.20
C GLN A 88 -3.19 3.91 -6.53
N ALA A 89 -3.48 3.65 -5.26
CA ALA A 89 -3.02 2.46 -4.54
C ALA A 89 -3.48 1.16 -5.22
N LEU A 90 -4.74 1.10 -5.67
CA LEU A 90 -5.27 -0.04 -6.42
C LEU A 90 -4.60 -0.19 -7.79
N GLY A 91 -4.28 0.92 -8.47
CA GLY A 91 -3.50 0.92 -9.70
C GLY A 91 -2.11 0.31 -9.51
N LEU A 92 -1.40 0.72 -8.44
CA LEU A 92 -0.11 0.14 -8.06
C LEU A 92 -0.23 -1.37 -7.78
N ALA A 93 -1.22 -1.78 -6.99
CA ALA A 93 -1.46 -3.19 -6.70
C ALA A 93 -1.67 -4.02 -7.97
N LYS A 94 -2.44 -3.50 -8.93
CA LYS A 94 -2.65 -4.15 -10.22
C LYS A 94 -1.33 -4.29 -11.00
N GLN A 95 -0.51 -3.25 -11.06
CA GLN A 95 0.78 -3.33 -11.75
C GLN A 95 1.75 -4.33 -11.10
N LEU A 96 1.71 -4.46 -9.77
CA LEU A 96 2.48 -5.46 -9.05
C LEU A 96 2.04 -6.89 -9.39
N ILE A 97 0.73 -7.13 -9.41
CA ILE A 97 0.15 -8.43 -9.78
C ILE A 97 0.42 -8.78 -11.25
N ASP A 98 0.31 -7.80 -12.13
CA ASP A 98 0.58 -7.98 -13.57
C ASP A 98 2.08 -8.17 -13.85
N GLY A 99 2.96 -7.91 -12.87
CA GLY A 99 4.42 -7.99 -12.99
C GLY A 99 5.04 -6.83 -13.77
N ASP A 100 4.27 -5.75 -13.98
CA ASP A 100 4.72 -4.51 -14.62
C ASP A 100 5.50 -3.62 -13.65
N LEU A 101 5.36 -3.84 -12.34
CA LEU A 101 6.06 -3.12 -11.28
C LEU A 101 6.68 -4.11 -10.30
N GLN A 102 7.87 -3.82 -9.79
CA GLN A 102 8.52 -4.54 -8.70
C GLN A 102 8.88 -3.54 -7.61
N VAL A 103 8.62 -3.86 -6.34
CA VAL A 103 9.11 -3.04 -5.22
C VAL A 103 10.43 -3.63 -4.77
N GLY A 104 11.51 -2.86 -4.94
CA GLY A 104 12.84 -3.18 -4.43
C GLY A 104 13.21 -2.32 -3.21
N PRO A 105 14.40 -2.55 -2.63
CA PRO A 105 14.92 -1.72 -1.54
C PRO A 105 15.04 -0.24 -1.92
N ASP A 106 15.28 0.07 -3.20
CA ASP A 106 15.33 1.42 -3.78
C ASP A 106 13.98 1.94 -4.31
N GLY A 107 12.89 1.22 -4.05
CA GLY A 107 11.53 1.65 -4.41
C GLY A 107 10.91 0.93 -5.58
N PRO A 108 9.73 1.40 -6.04
CA PRO A 108 9.03 0.81 -7.17
C PRO A 108 9.84 1.02 -8.46
N GLN A 109 10.22 -0.09 -9.09
CA GLN A 109 10.94 -0.15 -10.35
C GLN A 109 10.09 -0.85 -11.42
N PRO A 110 10.24 -0.50 -12.71
CA PRO A 110 9.55 -1.20 -13.78
C PRO A 110 9.95 -2.69 -13.78
N GLY A 111 8.95 -3.55 -13.67
CA GLY A 111 9.15 -4.99 -13.66
C GLY A 111 9.51 -5.53 -15.04
N LYS A 112 10.31 -6.60 -15.08
CA LYS A 112 10.46 -7.39 -16.32
C LYS A 112 9.13 -8.07 -16.61
N LYS A 113 8.33 -7.50 -17.52
CA LYS A 113 7.09 -8.09 -18.05
C LYS A 113 7.24 -9.60 -18.23
N ARG A 114 6.64 -10.38 -17.33
CA ARG A 114 6.46 -11.82 -17.57
C ARG A 114 5.41 -11.92 -18.67
N ARG A 115 5.89 -12.05 -19.91
CA ARG A 115 5.06 -12.28 -21.09
C ARG A 115 4.20 -13.51 -20.81
N TRP A 116 2.93 -13.32 -20.51
CA TRP A 116 1.96 -14.40 -20.40
C TRP A 116 1.92 -15.09 -21.76
N ARG A 117 2.56 -16.25 -21.87
CA ARG A 117 2.35 -17.13 -23.01
C ARG A 117 0.93 -17.66 -22.88
N ARG A 118 0.02 -17.11 -23.65
CA ARG A 118 -1.11 -17.87 -24.18
C ARG A 118 -0.69 -18.51 -25.49
#